data_AF-A0ABD0Q199-F1
#
_entry.id   AF-A0ABD0Q199-F1
#
_cell.length_a   1.000
_cell.length_b   1.000
_cell.length_c   1.000
_cell.angle_alpha   90.00
_cell.angle_beta   90.00
_cell.angle_gamma   90.00
#
_symmetry.space_group_name_H-M   'P 1'
#
loop_
_entity.id
_entity.type
_entity.pdbx_description
1 polymer ?
#
loop_
_entity_poly.entity_id
_entity_poly.type
_entity_poly.pdbx_seq_one_letter_code
_entity_poly.pdbx_strand_id
1 'polypeptide(L)' 'NFLLGNAQGHRGYPIVYCSDGFCELTGFGRTEVMQKNCSCHFLYGSGTSEQVTQGVEKALESKEEYQAEV' A
#
# COMPACT_ATOMS: atom_id res chain seq x y z
N ASN A 1 -7.04 0.60 10.60
CA ASN A 1 -7.42 0.62 9.16
C ASN A 1 -6.29 0.04 8.36
N PHE A 2 -6.53 -0.99 7.55
CA PHE A 2 -5.47 -1.71 6.82
C PHE A 2 -5.95 -2.28 5.47
N LEU A 3 -4.98 -2.68 4.65
CA LEU A 3 -5.15 -3.49 3.43
C LEU A 3 -4.10 -4.60 3.42
N LEU A 4 -4.32 -5.62 2.59
CA LEU A 4 -3.37 -6.72 2.37
C LEU A 4 -3.05 -6.79 0.89
N GLY A 5 -1.76 -6.92 0.58
CA GLY A 5 -1.27 -7.13 -0.77
C GLY A 5 -0.62 -8.50 -0.94
N ASN A 6 -0.63 -9.03 -2.16
CA ASN A 6 0.09 -10.25 -2.47
C ASN A 6 1.52 -9.92 -2.93
N ALA A 7 2.49 -10.06 -2.02
CA ALA A 7 3.91 -9.81 -2.29
C ALA A 7 4.59 -10.87 -3.20
N GLN A 8 3.92 -11.98 -3.52
CA GLN A 8 4.50 -13.08 -4.33
C GLN A 8 4.17 -12.95 -5.83
N GLY A 9 3.26 -12.05 -6.21
CA GLY A 9 2.78 -11.94 -7.59
C GLY A 9 3.72 -11.17 -8.51
N HIS A 10 3.92 -11.66 -9.74
CA HIS A 10 4.69 -11.00 -10.81
C HIS A 10 4.11 -9.67 -11.33
N ARG A 11 3.02 -9.15 -10.73
CA ARG A 11 2.28 -7.95 -11.19
C ARG A 11 2.14 -6.91 -10.08
N GLY A 12 3.26 -6.36 -9.63
CA GLY A 12 3.29 -5.13 -8.83
C GLY A 12 2.58 -5.20 -7.47
N TYR A 13 2.51 -6.38 -6.85
CA TYR A 13 1.96 -6.55 -5.49
C TYR A 13 0.49 -6.11 -5.37
N PRO A 14 -0.46 -6.81 -6.03
CA PRO A 14 -1.86 -6.39 -6.07
C PRO A 14 -2.50 -6.45 -4.68
N ILE A 15 -3.41 -5.51 -4.41
CA ILE A 15 -4.24 -5.54 -3.21
C ILE A 15 -5.24 -6.70 -3.32
N VAL A 16 -5.29 -7.55 -2.29
CA VAL A 16 -6.21 -8.70 -2.18
C VAL A 16 -7.28 -8.50 -1.11
N TYR A 17 -7.12 -7.48 -0.27
CA TYR A 17 -8.10 -7.10 0.73
C TYR A 17 -7.92 -5.63 1.14
N CYS A 18 -9.01 -4.93 1.39
CA CYS A 18 -8.99 -3.65 2.10
C CYS A 18 -10.16 -3.58 3.11
N SER A 19 -9.88 -3.02 4.28
CA SER A 19 -10.89 -2.80 5.32
C SER A 19 -11.82 -1.62 4.99
N ASP A 20 -13.03 -1.62 5.57
CA ASP A 20 -13.97 -0.49 5.42
C ASP A 20 -13.37 0.82 5.94
N GLY A 21 -12.74 0.78 7.12
CA GLY A 21 -12.09 1.96 7.67
C GLY A 21 -10.93 2.49 6.81
N PHE A 22 -10.32 1.68 5.95
CA PHE A 22 -9.34 2.18 4.97
C PHE A 22 -10.04 2.96 3.83
N CYS A 23 -11.14 2.42 3.32
CA CYS A 23 -11.93 3.09 2.26
C CYS A 23 -12.49 4.42 2.77
N GLU A 24 -13.05 4.43 3.98
CA GLU A 24 -13.56 5.65 4.63
C GLU A 24 -12.47 6.69 4.84
N LEU A 25 -11.29 6.29 5.32
CA LEU A 25 -10.17 7.20 5.60
C LEU A 25 -9.61 7.85 4.32
N THR A 26 -9.54 7.07 3.23
CA THR A 26 -8.91 7.52 1.98
C THR A 26 -9.90 8.17 1.02
N GLY A 27 -11.20 7.91 1.20
CA GLY A 27 -12.26 8.37 0.30
C GLY A 27 -12.41 7.55 -1.00
N PHE A 28 -11.57 6.53 -1.20
CA PHE A 28 -11.67 5.65 -2.37
C PHE A 28 -12.68 4.54 -2.16
N GLY A 29 -13.46 4.22 -3.20
CA GLY A 29 -14.35 3.07 -3.18
C GLY A 29 -13.57 1.76 -3.12
N ARG A 30 -14.11 0.75 -2.42
CA ARG A 30 -13.49 -0.59 -2.32
C ARG A 30 -13.09 -1.16 -3.68
N THR A 31 -13.95 -1.05 -4.68
CA THR A 31 -13.67 -1.54 -6.04
C THR A 31 -12.48 -0.82 -6.68
N GLU A 32 -12.30 0.47 -6.41
CA GLU A 32 -11.15 1.23 -6.91
C GLU A 32 -9.86 0.79 -6.23
N VAL A 33 -9.88 0.65 -4.90
CA VAL A 33 -8.73 0.21 -4.10
C VAL A 33 -8.28 -1.20 -4.50
N MET A 34 -9.21 -2.12 -4.69
CA MET A 34 -8.90 -3.52 -5.06
C MET A 34 -8.26 -3.67 -6.45
N GLN A 35 -8.27 -2.63 -7.28
CA GLN A 35 -7.59 -2.59 -8.60
C GLN A 35 -6.21 -1.92 -8.53
N LYS A 36 -5.71 -1.61 -7.33
CA LYS A 36 -4.41 -0.94 -7.09
C LYS A 36 -3.39 -1.90 -6.47
N ASN A 37 -2.16 -1.42 -6.40
CA ASN A 37 -1.02 -2.08 -5.79
C ASN A 37 -0.89 -1.70 -4.30
N CYS A 38 -0.36 -2.60 -3.48
CA CYS A 38 -0.30 -2.44 -2.03
C CYS A 38 0.77 -1.45 -1.55
N SER A 39 1.65 -0.96 -2.44
CA SER A 39 2.51 0.20 -2.14
C SER A 39 1.75 1.53 -2.09
N CYS A 40 0.47 1.54 -2.46
CA CYS A 40 -0.44 2.67 -2.24
C CYS A 40 0.00 4.01 -2.87
N HIS A 41 0.76 3.98 -3.97
CA HIS A 41 1.23 5.18 -4.67
C HIS A 41 0.11 6.18 -5.03
N PHE A 42 -1.12 5.70 -5.20
CA PHE A 42 -2.29 6.53 -5.48
C PHE A 42 -2.71 7.46 -4.31
N LEU A 43 -2.15 7.25 -3.12
CA LEU A 43 -2.35 8.10 -1.94
C LEU A 43 -1.22 9.11 -1.72
N TYR A 44 -0.16 9.06 -2.54
CA TYR A 44 1.02 9.91 -2.32
C TYR A 44 0.71 11.37 -2.62
N GLY A 45 1.33 12.27 -1.87
CA GLY A 45 1.20 13.71 -2.03
C GLY A 45 2.39 14.46 -1.45
N SER A 46 2.30 15.78 -1.36
CA SER A 46 3.41 16.62 -0.86
C SER A 46 3.82 16.35 0.59
N GLY A 47 2.95 15.72 1.38
CA GLY A 47 3.24 15.30 2.76
C GLY A 47 3.80 13.88 2.90
N THR A 48 3.99 13.15 1.81
CA THR A 48 4.47 11.76 1.86
C THR A 48 6.00 11.72 2.03
N SER A 49 6.48 11.02 3.07
CA SER A 49 7.91 10.86 3.31
C SER A 49 8.55 9.95 2.27
N GLU A 50 9.45 10.51 1.46
CA GLU A 50 10.20 9.77 0.44
C GLU A 50 10.99 8.61 1.06
N GLN A 51 11.60 8.84 2.22
CA GLN A 51 12.36 7.81 2.96
C GLN A 51 11.51 6.59 3.30
N VAL A 52 10.27 6.81 3.76
CA VAL A 52 9.35 5.72 4.10
C VAL A 52 8.89 4.99 2.84
N THR A 53 8.58 5.72 1.77
CA THR A 53 8.17 5.08 0.50
C THR A 53 9.26 4.21 -0.09
N GLN A 54 10.52 4.66 -0.07
CA GLN A 54 11.67 3.85 -0.49
C GLN A 54 11.87 2.63 0.41
N GLY A 55 11.67 2.77 1.73
CA GLY A 55 11.71 1.67 2.67
C GLY A 55 10.68 0.58 2.37
N VAL A 56 9.43 0.98 2.09
CA VAL A 56 8.34 0.07 1.72
C VAL A 56 8.64 -0.67 0.42
N GLU A 57 9.05 0.04 -0.65
CA GLU A 57 9.38 -0.59 -1.93
C GLU A 57 10.53 -1.59 -1.78
N LYS A 58 11.60 -1.21 -1.06
CA LYS A 58 12.73 -2.10 -0.79
C LYS A 58 12.30 -3.35 -0.02
N ALA A 59 11.45 -3.21 0.99
CA ALA A 59 10.95 -4.34 1.78
C ALA A 59 10.10 -5.31 0.94
N LEU A 60 9.29 -4.79 0.02
CA LEU A 60 8.52 -5.60 -0.93
C LEU A 60 9.43 -6.37 -1.90
N GLU A 61 10.52 -5.74 -2.38
CA GLU A 61 11.52 -6.36 -3.24
C GLU A 61 12.36 -7.42 -2.50
N SER A 62 12.85 -7.10 -1.30
CA SER A 62 13.69 -7.98 -0.48
C SER A 62 12.91 -9.07 0.26
N LYS A 63 11.57 -8.94 0.33
CA LYS A 63 10.66 -9.80 1.09
C LYS A 63 10.98 -9.80 2.59
N GLU A 64 11.33 -8.63 3.11
CA GLU A 64 11.64 -8.41 4.51
C GLU A 64 10.51 -7.64 5.20
N GLU A 65 10.41 -7.82 6.51
CA GLU A 65 9.49 -7.03 7.33
C GLU A 65 10.00 -5.59 7.47
N TYR A 66 9.10 -4.62 7.35
CA TYR A 66 9.40 -3.20 7.54
C TYR A 66 8.24 -2.51 8.25
N GLN A 67 8.57 -1.74 9.29
CA GLN A 67 7.65 -0.90 10.04
C GLN A 67 8.28 0.47 10.25
N ALA A 68 7.51 1.53 9.99
CA ALA A 68 7.92 2.91 10.22
C ALA A 68 6.71 3.73 10.71
N GLU A 69 6.99 4.72 11.55
CA GLU A 69 6.03 5.71 12.05
C GLU A 69 6.46 7.10 11.54
N VAL A 70 5.50 7.94 11.18
CA VAL A 70 5.71 9.29 10.62
C VAL A 70 4.96 10.30 11.46
#